data_AF-A0A430Q516-F1
#
_entry.id   AF-A0A430Q516-F1
#
_cell.length_a   1.000
_cell.length_b   1.000
_cell.length_c   1.000
_cell.angle_alpha   90.00
_cell.angle_beta   90.00
_cell.angle_gamma   90.00
#
_symmetry.space_group_name_H-M   'P 1'
#
loop_
_entity.id
_entity.type
_entity.pdbx_description
1 polymer ?
#
loop_
_entity_poly.entity_id
_entity_poly.type
_entity_poly.pdbx_seq_one_letter_code
_entity_poly.pdbx_strand_id
1 'polypeptide(L)' 'MDTNTHCDPNLLPQPNHVIVNHLYALSIKDGVIVLSVITRFRQKFVSTLFYKPIEG' A
#
# COMPACT_ATOMS: atom_id res chain seq x y z
N MET A 1 -10.12 -2.82 -9.43
CA MET A 1 -9.66 -2.73 -10.83
C MET A 1 -8.23 -3.21 -10.80
N ASP A 2 -7.97 -4.35 -11.42
CA ASP A 2 -6.65 -4.96 -11.37
C ASP A 2 -5.77 -4.36 -12.47
N THR A 3 -4.47 -4.25 -12.22
CA THR A 3 -3.51 -3.73 -13.19
C THR A 3 -3.33 -4.75 -14.32
N ASN A 4 -3.21 -4.28 -15.56
CA ASN A 4 -2.94 -5.14 -16.72
C ASN A 4 -1.64 -5.94 -16.50
N THR A 5 -1.67 -7.24 -16.82
CA THR A 5 -0.54 -8.17 -16.64
C THR A 5 0.70 -7.83 -17.47
N HIS A 6 0.58 -6.97 -18.49
CA HIS A 6 1.69 -6.48 -19.30
C HIS A 6 2.34 -5.19 -18.76
N CYS A 7 1.78 -4.56 -17.72
CA CYS A 7 2.39 -3.38 -17.08
C CYS A 7 3.40 -3.80 -16.00
N ASP A 8 4.34 -2.91 -15.67
CA ASP A 8 5.23 -3.10 -14.51
C ASP A 8 4.38 -3.29 -13.24
N PRO A 9 4.57 -4.41 -12.49
CA PRO A 9 3.75 -4.73 -11.32
C PRO A 9 3.86 -3.71 -10.19
N ASN A 10 4.88 -2.84 -10.20
CA ASN A 10 5.05 -1.78 -9.21
C ASN A 10 4.28 -0.50 -9.56
N LEU A 11 3.67 -0.41 -10.74
CA LEU A 11 2.88 0.75 -11.14
C LEU A 11 1.44 0.64 -10.64
N LEU A 12 1.03 1.68 -9.92
CA LEU A 12 -0.33 1.83 -9.39
C LEU A 12 -1.07 2.98 -10.07
N PRO A 13 -2.40 2.89 -10.21
CA PRO A 13 -3.20 4.00 -10.70
C PRO A 13 -3.12 5.20 -9.76
N GLN A 14 -3.40 6.39 -10.29
CA GLN A 14 -3.43 7.60 -9.49
C GLN A 14 -4.51 7.51 -8.39
N PRO A 15 -4.14 7.71 -7.11
CA PRO A 15 -5.11 7.66 -6.01
C PRO A 15 -5.99 8.92 -6.00
N ASN A 16 -7.19 8.79 -5.41
CA ASN A 16 -7.97 9.97 -5.02
C ASN A 16 -7.21 10.71 -3.89
N HIS A 17 -7.15 12.04 -3.95
CA HIS A 17 -6.47 12.84 -2.92
C HIS A 17 -6.99 12.58 -1.50
N VAL A 18 -8.27 12.22 -1.37
CA VAL A 18 -8.89 11.92 -0.08
C VAL A 18 -8.28 10.69 0.57
N ILE A 19 -7.83 9.68 -0.19
CA ILE A 19 -7.31 8.44 0.41
C ILE A 19 -5.81 8.51 0.76
N VAL A 20 -5.14 9.61 0.41
CA VAL A 20 -3.72 9.82 0.73
C VAL A 20 -3.57 10.01 2.23
N ASN A 21 -2.54 9.39 2.82
CA ASN A 21 -2.26 9.36 4.25
C ASN A 21 -3.25 8.58 5.12
N HIS A 22 -4.25 7.90 4.52
CA HIS A 22 -5.07 6.94 5.26
C HIS A 22 -4.32 5.62 5.45
N LEU A 23 -4.42 5.06 6.65
CA LEU A 23 -3.83 3.77 7.01
C LEU A 23 -4.74 2.63 6.56
N TYR A 24 -4.17 1.71 5.80
CA TYR A 24 -4.77 0.44 5.42
C TYR A 24 -4.06 -0.70 6.16
N ALA A 25 -4.80 -1.72 6.54
CA ALA A 25 -4.25 -2.91 7.19
C ALA A 25 -4.89 -4.17 6.61
N LEU A 26 -4.09 -5.23 6.46
CA LEU A 26 -4.63 -6.58 6.22
C LEU A 26 -4.89 -7.26 7.57
N SER A 27 -5.79 -8.25 7.55
CA SER A 27 -5.92 -9.18 8.68
C SER A 27 -4.56 -9.80 8.97
N ILE A 28 -4.24 -9.90 10.26
CA ILE A 28 -3.04 -10.59 10.72
C ILE A 28 -3.10 -12.02 10.21
N LYS A 29 -2.00 -12.46 9.59
CA LYS A 29 -1.85 -13.83 9.09
C LYS A 29 -0.44 -14.31 9.37
N ASP A 30 -0.32 -15.56 9.84
CA ASP A 30 0.97 -16.21 10.14
C ASP A 30 1.88 -15.40 11.09
N GLY A 31 1.28 -14.71 12.07
CA GLY A 31 2.00 -13.88 13.04
C GLY A 31 2.55 -12.56 12.48
N VAL A 32 2.13 -12.13 11.29
CA VAL A 32 2.57 -10.88 10.66
C VAL A 32 1.39 -9.94 10.49
N ILE A 33 1.58 -8.67 10.89
CA ILE A 33 0.70 -7.56 10.50
C ILE A 33 1.29 -6.90 9.26
N VAL A 34 0.40 -6.61 8.30
CA VAL A 34 0.75 -5.85 7.11
C VAL A 34 -0.01 -4.53 7.15
N LEU A 35 0.75 -3.44 7.20
CA LEU A 35 0.25 -2.07 7.17
C LEU A 35 0.60 -1.45 5.83
N SER A 36 -0.23 -0.53 5.33
CA SER A 36 0.11 0.26 4.17
C SER A 36 -0.45 1.68 4.21
N VAL A 37 0.27 2.60 3.59
CA VAL A 37 -0.12 4.01 3.46
C VAL A 37 0.31 4.49 2.08
N ILE A 38 -0.55 5.28 1.45
CA ILE A 38 -0.20 6.03 0.24
C ILE A 38 0.28 7.42 0.67
N THR A 39 1.52 7.77 0.37
CA THR A 39 2.09 9.08 0.65
C THR A 39 2.40 9.83 -0.65
N ARG A 40 2.33 11.16 -0.61
CA ARG A 40 2.68 12.02 -1.75
C ARG A 40 4.07 12.60 -1.56
N PHE A 41 4.98 12.30 -2.48
CA PHE A 41 6.29 12.95 -2.58
C PHE A 41 6.33 13.83 -3.83
N ARG A 42 6.34 15.16 -3.64
CA ARG A 42 6.18 16.13 -4.74
C ARG A 42 4.93 15.80 -5.56
N GLN A 43 5.04 15.63 -6.87
CA GLN A 43 3.92 15.29 -7.76
C GLN A 43 3.74 13.77 -7.96
N LYS A 44 4.40 12.94 -7.16
CA LYS A 44 4.33 11.47 -7.25
C LYS A 44 3.69 10.89 -6.00
N PHE A 45 3.08 9.72 -6.15
CA PHE A 45 2.47 8.96 -5.07
C PHE A 45 3.22 7.65 -4.89
N VAL A 46 3.43 7.25 -3.64
CA VAL A 46 4.11 6.01 -3.27
C VAL A 46 3.24 5.27 -2.27
N SER A 47 2.88 4.04 -2.61
CA SER A 47 2.21 3.12 -1.69
C SER A 47 3.28 2.29 -0.98
N THR A 48 3.46 2.52 0.31
CA THR A 48 4.41 1.78 1.13
C THR A 48 3.69 0.64 1.84
N LEU A 49 4.21 -0.58 1.73
CA LEU A 49 3.77 -1.73 2.53
C LEU A 49 4.82 -1.99 3.62
N PHE A 50 4.37 -2.18 4.85
CA PHE A 50 5.20 -2.49 6.00
C PHE A 50 4.77 -3.82 6.60
N TYR A 51 5.68 -4.79 6.58
CA TYR A 51 5.50 -6.12 7.15
C TYR A 51 6.19 -6.16 8.49
N LYS A 52 5.43 -6.40 9.56
CA LYS A 52 5.95 -6.46 10.91
C LYS A 52 5.49 -7.75 11.60
N PRO A 53 6.42 -8.60 12.09
CA PRO A 53 6.05 -9.67 13.01
C PRO A 53 5.38 -9.07 14.24
N ILE A 54 4.24 -9.65 14.63
CA ILE A 54 3.62 -9.37 15.91
C ILE A 54 3.95 -10.50 16.86
N GLU A 55 5.11 -10.40 17.49
CA GLU A 55 5.43 -11.24 18.63
C GLU A 55 4.52 -10.81 19.80
N GLY A 56 3.91 -11.81 20.44
CA GLY A 56 3.10 -11.64 21.66
C GLY A 56 3.96 -11.66 22.90
#